data_AF-A0AAW5VGN9-F1
#
_entry.id   AF-A0AAW5VGN9-F1
#
_cell.length_a   1.000
_cell.length_b   1.000
_cell.length_c   1.000
_cell.angle_alpha   90.00
_cell.angle_beta   90.00
_cell.angle_gamma   90.00
#
_symmetry.space_group_name_H-M   'P 1'
#
loop_
_entity.id
_entity.type
_entity.pdbx_description
1 polymer ?
#
loop_
_entity_poly.entity_id
_entity_poly.type
_entity_poly.pdbx_seq_one_letter_code
_entity_poly.pdbx_strand_id
1 'polypeptide(L)'
;MNTHLQKIKELLKNYWEFLKTVSIRFYKIGTGETKLTLDFIFLFGSWFSLLLFFSFFILAEQNPFRLLVPFQLYSYPSFDHREPIIIYISNGEGEQIPIHRKVLKQEEPTALIYQIVGEVGAPPYFDSVEALAKDGKLFSPKKLLDIRFAIKQSWFLNQNQKLVIDWNTNRLESIMEKYRLPRTKSEDDSADAEDENSNAPVDTITYYTGGTETGPKESEEVLNKRRIQAMDQTLRALNASLFENFKEIKTIEHKFSGELPSKYNFETMANGLQNQ
;
A
#
# COMPACT_ATOMS: atom_id res chain seq x y z
N MET A 1 -66.04 -18.73 7.78
CA MET A 1 -65.17 -19.19 8.89
C MET A 1 -63.90 -19.77 8.26
N ASN A 2 -62.72 -19.21 8.54
CA ASN A 2 -61.51 -19.35 7.71
C ASN A 2 -60.89 -20.76 7.74
N THR A 3 -61.16 -21.55 6.70
CA THR A 3 -60.69 -22.94 6.49
C THR A 3 -59.17 -23.05 6.27
N HIS A 4 -58.50 -22.00 5.80
CA HIS A 4 -57.05 -21.97 5.59
C HIS A 4 -56.25 -21.91 6.90
N LEU A 5 -56.74 -21.18 7.90
CA LEU A 5 -56.10 -21.05 9.22
C LEU A 5 -56.14 -22.37 9.99
N GLN A 6 -57.20 -23.16 9.81
CA GLN A 6 -57.31 -24.50 10.41
C GLN A 6 -56.31 -25.48 9.79
N LYS A 7 -56.14 -25.48 8.46
CA LYS A 7 -55.15 -26.35 7.77
C LYS A 7 -53.71 -26.06 8.19
N ILE A 8 -53.34 -24.79 8.35
CA ILE A 8 -51.99 -24.40 8.81
C ILE A 8 -51.75 -24.90 10.24
N LYS A 9 -52.74 -24.76 11.13
CA LYS A 9 -52.64 -25.22 12.52
C LYS A 9 -52.49 -26.73 12.62
N GLU A 10 -53.16 -27.47 11.75
CA GLU A 10 -53.10 -28.93 11.68
C GLU A 10 -51.74 -29.43 11.13
N LEU A 11 -51.21 -28.78 10.10
CA LEU A 11 -49.85 -29.02 9.60
C LEU A 11 -48.78 -28.75 10.65
N LEU A 12 -48.90 -27.64 11.39
CA LEU A 12 -47.99 -27.29 12.48
C LEU A 12 -48.03 -28.31 13.62
N LYS A 13 -49.23 -28.81 13.94
CA LYS A 13 -49.41 -29.85 14.95
C LYS A 13 -48.76 -31.18 14.53
N ASN A 14 -48.95 -31.61 13.29
CA ASN A 14 -48.30 -32.81 12.75
C ASN A 14 -46.77 -32.67 12.73
N TYR A 15 -46.27 -31.49 12.37
CA TYR A 15 -44.83 -31.21 12.40
C TYR A 15 -44.26 -31.25 13.82
N TRP A 16 -45.00 -30.72 14.80
CA TRP A 16 -44.61 -30.78 16.21
C TRP A 16 -44.61 -32.21 16.77
N GLU A 17 -45.61 -33.02 16.40
CA GLU A 17 -45.68 -34.43 16.78
C GLU A 17 -44.55 -35.25 16.12
N PHE A 18 -44.21 -34.94 14.87
CA PHE A 18 -43.04 -35.51 14.18
C PHE A 18 -41.74 -35.15 14.90
N LEU A 19 -41.51 -33.87 15.19
CA LEU A 19 -40.33 -33.41 15.93
C LEU A 19 -40.22 -34.05 17.32
N LYS A 20 -41.35 -34.18 18.04
CA LYS A 20 -41.39 -34.85 19.34
C LYS A 20 -41.02 -36.33 19.23
N THR A 21 -41.51 -37.01 18.21
CA THR A 21 -41.19 -38.43 17.95
C THR A 21 -39.71 -38.61 17.60
N VAL A 22 -39.17 -37.72 16.78
CA VAL A 22 -37.75 -37.70 16.40
C VAL A 22 -36.87 -37.43 17.62
N SER A 23 -37.20 -36.42 18.42
CA SER A 23 -36.49 -36.07 19.66
C SER A 23 -36.48 -37.22 20.68
N ILE A 24 -37.61 -37.91 20.87
CA ILE A 24 -37.69 -39.08 21.76
C ILE A 24 -36.83 -40.23 21.23
N ARG A 25 -36.78 -40.46 19.92
CA ARG A 25 -35.88 -41.47 19.33
C ARG A 25 -34.42 -41.11 19.57
N PHE A 26 -34.03 -39.85 19.34
CA PHE A 26 -32.68 -39.38 19.65
C PHE A 26 -32.34 -39.49 21.15
N TYR A 27 -33.29 -39.19 22.03
CA TYR A 27 -33.13 -39.35 23.47
C TYR A 27 -32.90 -40.82 23.86
N LYS A 28 -33.70 -41.76 23.34
CA LYS A 28 -33.53 -43.21 23.60
C LYS A 28 -32.21 -43.78 23.05
N ILE A 29 -31.76 -43.28 21.91
CA ILE A 29 -30.45 -43.60 21.32
C ILE A 29 -29.34 -43.04 22.23
N GLY A 30 -29.48 -41.80 22.72
CA GLY A 30 -28.50 -41.13 23.58
C GLY A 30 -28.43 -41.65 25.02
N THR A 31 -29.54 -42.10 25.61
CA THR A 31 -29.56 -42.67 26.99
C THR A 31 -29.11 -44.13 27.04
N GLY A 32 -28.92 -44.78 25.90
CA GLY A 32 -28.27 -46.09 25.82
C GLY A 32 -29.17 -47.27 26.18
N GLU A 33 -30.48 -47.21 25.93
CA GLU A 33 -31.34 -48.42 25.96
C GLU A 33 -31.00 -49.37 24.79
N THR A 34 -30.35 -48.86 23.73
CA THR A 34 -29.91 -49.62 22.55
C THR A 34 -28.40 -49.40 22.29
N LYS A 35 -27.53 -49.79 23.22
CA LYS A 35 -26.06 -49.58 23.09
C LYS A 35 -25.36 -50.38 21.98
N LEU A 36 -26.08 -51.29 21.30
CA LEU A 36 -25.51 -52.27 20.36
C LEU A 36 -26.18 -52.28 18.96
N THR A 37 -27.09 -51.34 18.67
CA THR A 37 -27.67 -51.23 17.32
C THR A 37 -26.71 -50.50 16.38
N LEU A 38 -26.65 -50.96 15.12
CA LEU A 38 -25.85 -50.31 14.05
C LEU A 38 -26.16 -48.80 13.94
N ASP A 39 -27.41 -48.42 14.17
CA ASP A 39 -27.87 -47.03 14.16
C ASP A 39 -27.17 -46.17 15.22
N PHE A 40 -26.97 -46.71 16.43
CA PHE A 40 -26.24 -46.00 17.49
C PHE A 40 -24.76 -45.82 17.13
N ILE A 41 -24.13 -46.88 16.61
CA ILE A 41 -22.71 -46.84 16.20
C ILE A 41 -22.51 -45.83 15.07
N PHE A 42 -23.40 -45.82 14.07
CA PHE A 42 -23.37 -44.86 12.97
C PHE A 42 -23.58 -43.43 13.45
N LEU A 43 -24.56 -43.20 14.32
CA LEU A 43 -24.85 -41.87 14.85
C LEU A 43 -23.70 -41.36 15.72
N PHE A 44 -23.16 -42.21 16.59
CA PHE A 44 -22.01 -41.89 17.45
C PHE A 44 -20.76 -41.61 16.61
N GLY A 45 -20.45 -42.46 15.63
CA GLY A 45 -19.32 -42.27 14.72
C GLY A 45 -19.44 -40.99 13.89
N SER A 46 -20.65 -40.66 13.41
CA SER A 46 -20.89 -39.41 12.67
C SER A 46 -20.69 -38.17 13.56
N TRP A 47 -21.20 -38.19 14.79
CA TRP A 47 -21.01 -37.10 15.74
C TRP A 47 -19.57 -36.95 16.20
N PHE A 48 -18.88 -38.07 16.44
CA PHE A 48 -17.47 -38.07 16.79
C PHE A 48 -16.60 -37.51 15.65
N SER A 49 -16.86 -37.94 14.41
CA SER A 49 -16.18 -37.41 13.21
C SER A 49 -16.42 -35.92 13.02
N LEU A 50 -17.65 -35.45 13.27
CA LEU A 50 -18.00 -34.03 13.18
C LEU A 50 -17.28 -33.20 14.26
N LEU A 51 -17.27 -33.65 15.52
CA LEU A 51 -16.54 -32.99 16.60
C LEU A 51 -15.03 -32.94 16.32
N LEU A 52 -14.47 -34.04 15.83
CA LEU A 52 -13.07 -34.14 15.46
C LEU A 52 -12.77 -33.14 14.31
N PHE A 53 -13.59 -33.11 13.26
CA PHE A 53 -13.45 -32.15 12.16
C PHE A 53 -13.46 -30.69 12.63
N PHE A 54 -14.41 -30.30 13.49
CA PHE A 54 -14.46 -28.93 14.04
C PHE A 54 -13.27 -28.62 14.94
N SER A 55 -12.80 -29.58 15.74
CA SER A 55 -11.60 -29.40 16.56
C SER A 55 -10.36 -29.17 15.70
N PHE A 56 -10.16 -29.95 14.63
CA PHE A 56 -9.07 -29.76 13.68
C PHE A 56 -9.20 -28.44 12.90
N PHE A 57 -10.43 -28.03 12.55
CA PHE A 57 -10.68 -26.77 11.84
C PHE A 57 -10.32 -25.54 12.68
N ILE A 58 -10.73 -25.52 13.96
CA ILE A 58 -10.41 -24.43 14.89
C ILE A 58 -8.89 -24.36 15.14
N LEU A 59 -8.23 -25.52 15.26
CA LEU A 59 -6.80 -25.56 15.58
C LEU A 59 -5.89 -25.20 14.39
N ALA A 60 -6.34 -25.46 13.16
CA ALA A 60 -5.53 -25.25 11.96
C ALA A 60 -5.76 -23.89 11.28
N GLU A 61 -6.67 -23.06 11.80
CA GLU A 61 -7.05 -21.68 11.39
C GLU A 61 -7.46 -21.47 9.90
N GLN A 62 -7.08 -22.38 9.00
CA GLN A 62 -7.26 -22.28 7.55
C GLN A 62 -7.60 -23.63 6.89
N ASN A 63 -7.02 -24.76 7.33
CA ASN A 63 -7.27 -26.08 6.71
C ASN A 63 -7.18 -27.25 7.72
N PRO A 64 -8.28 -27.98 8.00
CA PRO A 64 -8.32 -29.06 9.00
C PRO A 64 -7.41 -30.25 8.66
N PHE A 65 -6.99 -30.40 7.40
CA PHE A 65 -6.11 -31.47 6.95
C PHE A 65 -4.61 -31.14 7.07
N ARG A 66 -4.24 -29.88 7.36
CA ARG A 66 -2.84 -29.43 7.47
C ARG A 66 -2.08 -30.11 8.60
N LEU A 67 -2.80 -30.54 9.65
CA LEU A 67 -2.24 -31.26 10.80
C LEU A 67 -1.97 -32.75 10.50
N LEU A 68 -2.53 -33.30 9.42
CA LEU A 68 -2.31 -34.70 9.02
C LEU A 68 -1.02 -34.90 8.22
N VAL A 69 -0.45 -33.81 7.68
CA VAL A 69 0.84 -33.84 6.98
C VAL A 69 1.93 -33.50 7.99
N PRO A 70 2.76 -34.48 8.43
CA PRO A 70 3.86 -34.18 9.33
C PRO A 70 4.78 -33.13 8.68
N PHE A 71 5.29 -32.19 9.50
CA PHE A 71 6.19 -31.08 9.12
C PHE A 71 5.58 -29.85 8.39
N GLN A 72 4.25 -29.78 8.12
CA GLN A 72 3.60 -28.57 7.57
C GLN A 72 3.17 -27.51 8.60
N LEU A 73 3.31 -27.81 9.90
CA LEU A 73 3.05 -26.88 11.01
C LEU A 73 4.00 -25.69 11.01
N TYR A 74 5.20 -25.86 10.46
CA TYR A 74 6.13 -24.76 10.22
C TYR A 74 5.76 -24.12 8.89
N SER A 75 5.10 -22.96 8.91
CA SER A 75 5.17 -22.08 7.75
C SER A 75 6.65 -21.83 7.49
N TYR A 76 7.14 -22.20 6.30
CA TYR A 76 8.44 -21.73 5.86
C TYR A 76 8.49 -20.22 6.10
N PRO A 77 9.54 -19.69 6.74
CA PRO A 77 9.67 -18.26 6.88
C PRO A 77 9.56 -17.68 5.47
N SER A 78 8.62 -16.75 5.28
CA SER A 78 8.52 -16.03 4.01
C SER A 78 9.79 -15.21 3.90
N PHE A 79 10.78 -15.75 3.18
CA PHE A 79 12.02 -15.04 2.91
C PHE A 79 11.67 -13.83 2.06
N ASP A 80 11.64 -12.67 2.70
CA ASP A 80 11.55 -11.39 2.01
C ASP A 80 12.89 -11.16 1.31
N HIS A 81 12.94 -11.41 0.00
CA HIS A 81 14.14 -11.22 -0.83
C HIS A 81 14.49 -9.73 -1.04
N ARG A 82 13.74 -8.81 -0.43
CA ARG A 82 13.99 -7.38 -0.53
C ARG A 82 15.05 -6.95 0.47
N GLU A 83 15.99 -6.14 0.01
CA GLU A 83 16.99 -5.52 0.86
C GLU A 83 16.56 -4.08 1.20
N PRO A 84 16.85 -3.60 2.43
CA PRO A 84 16.62 -2.21 2.78
C PRO A 84 17.64 -1.33 2.04
N ILE A 85 17.13 -0.38 1.27
CA ILE A 85 17.90 0.70 0.64
C ILE A 85 17.53 2.04 1.27
N ILE A 86 18.44 3.00 1.20
CA ILE A 86 18.21 4.34 1.72
C ILE A 86 17.55 5.18 0.63
N ILE A 87 16.38 5.72 0.93
CA ILE A 87 15.65 6.65 0.06
C ILE A 87 15.47 7.97 0.81
N TYR A 88 15.71 9.10 0.15
CA TYR A 88 15.41 10.40 0.72
C TYR A 88 13.98 10.80 0.39
N ILE A 89 13.27 11.27 1.40
CA ILE A 89 11.96 11.91 1.27
C ILE A 89 12.06 13.38 1.63
N SER A 90 11.14 14.21 1.11
CA SER A 90 11.16 15.66 1.31
C SER A 90 9.85 16.17 1.92
N ASN A 91 9.94 17.22 2.73
CA ASN A 91 8.79 17.98 3.21
C ASN A 91 8.27 19.00 2.17
N GLY A 92 8.87 19.03 0.97
CA GLY A 92 8.55 19.98 -0.11
C GLY A 92 9.04 21.41 0.12
N GLU A 93 9.66 21.69 1.27
CA GLU A 93 10.22 22.99 1.68
C GLU A 93 11.75 22.96 1.75
N GLY A 94 12.36 21.89 1.24
CA GLY A 94 13.81 21.75 1.08
C GLY A 94 14.48 20.85 2.12
N GLU A 95 13.78 20.44 3.17
CA GLU A 95 14.30 19.48 4.15
C GLU A 95 14.12 18.05 3.64
N GLN A 96 15.15 17.22 3.84
CA GLN A 96 15.13 15.82 3.43
C GLN A 96 15.60 14.92 4.56
N ILE A 97 14.94 13.77 4.71
CA ILE A 97 15.34 12.73 5.66
C ILE A 97 15.56 11.40 4.94
N PRO A 98 16.59 10.64 5.33
CA PRO A 98 16.79 9.28 4.82
C PRO A 98 15.80 8.33 5.51
N ILE A 99 15.16 7.48 4.73
CA ILE A 99 14.28 6.39 5.19
C ILE A 99 14.73 5.07 4.58
N HIS A 100 14.41 3.96 5.25
CA HIS A 100 14.75 2.63 4.74
C HIS A 100 13.56 2.03 3.99
N ARG A 101 13.72 1.82 2.69
CA ARG A 101 12.71 1.16 1.85
C ARG A 101 13.21 -0.21 1.43
N LYS A 102 12.37 -1.22 1.57
CA LYS A 102 12.68 -2.57 1.12
C LYS A 102 12.44 -2.70 -0.38
N VAL A 103 13.50 -2.90 -1.16
CA VAL A 103 13.41 -3.12 -2.61
C VAL A 103 14.00 -4.46 -3.02
N LEU A 104 13.52 -5.00 -4.13
CA LEU A 104 14.10 -6.21 -4.72
C LEU A 104 15.43 -5.85 -5.37
N LYS A 105 16.53 -6.12 -4.67
CA LYS A 105 17.86 -5.86 -5.21
C LYS A 105 18.08 -6.71 -6.45
N GLN A 106 18.27 -6.03 -7.57
CA GLN A 106 18.59 -6.65 -8.85
C GLN A 106 20.09 -6.54 -9.10
N GLU A 107 20.66 -7.53 -9.80
CA GLU A 107 22.07 -7.51 -10.18
C GLU A 107 22.38 -6.39 -11.19
N GLU A 108 21.38 -6.00 -12.00
CA GLU A 108 21.52 -4.91 -12.96
C GLU A 108 21.32 -3.53 -12.30
N PRO A 109 22.32 -2.63 -12.35
CA PRO A 109 22.25 -1.32 -11.68
C PRO A 109 21.18 -0.41 -12.30
N THR A 110 20.94 -0.53 -13.61
CA THR A 110 19.90 0.22 -14.34
C THR A 110 18.51 -0.04 -13.78
N ALA A 111 18.22 -1.30 -13.44
CA ALA A 111 16.92 -1.67 -12.91
C ALA A 111 16.75 -1.25 -11.44
N LEU A 112 17.84 -1.27 -10.66
CA LEU A 112 17.86 -0.68 -9.32
C LEU A 112 17.61 0.85 -9.37
N ILE A 113 18.20 1.57 -10.33
CA ILE A 113 17.92 3.01 -10.54
C ILE A 113 16.43 3.23 -10.82
N TYR A 114 15.83 2.42 -11.69
CA TYR A 114 14.39 2.51 -11.98
C TYR A 114 13.53 2.31 -10.72
N GLN A 115 13.90 1.35 -9.87
CA GLN A 115 13.23 1.13 -8.59
C GLN A 115 13.40 2.31 -7.64
N ILE A 116 14.63 2.82 -7.46
CA ILE A 116 14.93 3.97 -6.60
C ILE A 116 14.09 5.18 -7.01
N VAL A 117 14.04 5.50 -8.31
CA VAL A 117 13.23 6.61 -8.83
C VAL A 117 11.75 6.41 -8.52
N GLY A 118 11.27 5.17 -8.59
CA GLY A 118 9.91 4.82 -8.23
C GLY A 118 9.61 4.94 -6.73
N GLU A 119 10.56 4.57 -5.87
CA GLU A 119 10.41 4.66 -4.41
C GLU A 119 10.45 6.12 -3.92
N VAL A 120 11.23 7.00 -4.57
CA VAL A 120 11.26 8.44 -4.26
C VAL A 120 9.89 9.08 -4.48
N GLY A 121 9.19 8.72 -5.56
CA GLY A 121 7.84 9.22 -5.88
C GLY A 121 6.71 8.45 -5.21
N ALA A 122 7.02 7.39 -4.45
CA ALA A 122 6.01 6.61 -3.75
C ALA A 122 5.39 7.44 -2.60
N PRO A 123 4.10 7.21 -2.28
CA PRO A 123 3.48 7.83 -1.12
C PRO A 123 4.27 7.51 0.17
N PRO A 124 4.40 8.47 1.08
CA PRO A 124 5.09 8.25 2.35
C PRO A 124 4.22 7.39 3.27
N TYR A 125 4.33 6.06 3.18
CA TYR A 125 3.83 5.16 4.22
C TYR A 125 4.90 5.05 5.30
N PHE A 126 4.53 5.37 6.55
CA PHE A 126 5.44 5.43 7.68
C PHE A 126 5.31 4.23 8.61
N ASP A 127 6.45 3.84 9.16
CA ASP A 127 6.48 3.28 10.51
C ASP A 127 6.63 4.45 11.50
N SER A 128 5.84 4.44 12.58
CA SER A 128 5.77 5.50 13.59
C SER A 128 7.12 5.87 14.23
N VAL A 129 8.08 4.95 14.16
CA VAL A 129 9.46 5.10 14.66
C VAL A 129 10.32 5.97 13.74
N GLU A 130 10.07 5.98 12.44
CA GLU A 130 10.87 6.72 11.45
C GLU A 130 10.50 8.23 11.41
N ALA A 131 9.29 8.59 11.85
CA ALA A 131 8.80 9.98 11.87
C ALA A 131 9.46 10.87 12.94
N LEU A 132 10.18 10.27 13.91
CA LEU A 132 10.91 10.96 14.99
C LEU A 132 12.31 11.43 14.56
N ALA A 133 12.69 11.21 13.31
CA ALA A 133 14.04 11.41 12.80
C ALA A 133 14.39 12.88 12.49
N LYS A 134 14.51 13.69 13.54
CA LYS A 134 15.49 14.77 13.79
C LYS A 134 14.89 15.80 14.76
N ASP A 135 15.62 16.06 15.84
CA ASP A 135 15.40 17.19 16.76
C ASP A 135 14.04 17.23 17.48
N GLY A 136 13.31 16.12 17.56
CA GLY A 136 12.01 16.05 18.24
C GLY A 136 10.90 16.83 17.53
N LYS A 137 11.12 17.28 16.29
CA LYS A 137 10.11 17.89 15.43
C LYS A 137 9.49 16.80 14.54
N LEU A 138 8.16 16.84 14.42
CA LEU A 138 7.43 15.95 13.54
C LEU A 138 7.73 16.31 12.08
N PHE A 139 8.42 15.43 11.36
CA PHE A 139 8.66 15.59 9.94
C PHE A 139 7.42 15.18 9.15
N SER A 140 6.84 16.11 8.37
CA SER A 140 5.67 15.87 7.52
C SER A 140 6.08 15.85 6.04
N PRO A 141 6.34 14.68 5.44
CA PRO A 141 6.71 14.54 4.06
C PRO A 141 5.54 14.87 3.16
N LYS A 142 5.88 15.50 2.05
CA LYS A 142 4.94 15.70 0.95
C LYS A 142 5.23 14.63 -0.10
N LYS A 143 4.17 14.12 -0.72
CA LYS A 143 4.29 13.15 -1.82
C LYS A 143 5.09 13.78 -2.96
N LEU A 144 6.18 13.17 -3.41
CA LEU A 144 6.96 13.65 -4.56
C LEU A 144 6.40 13.15 -5.89
N LEU A 145 6.95 13.64 -7.01
CA LEU A 145 6.50 13.20 -8.33
C LEU A 145 7.02 11.80 -8.64
N ASP A 146 6.14 10.94 -9.13
CA ASP A 146 6.54 9.63 -9.65
C ASP A 146 7.02 9.76 -11.09
N ILE A 147 8.33 9.97 -11.26
CA ILE A 147 8.98 10.18 -12.56
C ILE A 147 9.56 8.90 -13.17
N ARG A 148 9.30 7.71 -12.59
CA ARG A 148 9.94 6.46 -13.04
C ARG A 148 9.67 6.14 -14.51
N PHE A 149 8.45 6.40 -14.97
CA PHE A 149 8.03 6.14 -16.35
C PHE A 149 8.56 7.16 -17.36
N ALA A 150 9.19 8.24 -16.90
CA ALA A 150 9.86 9.22 -17.75
C ALA A 150 11.32 8.88 -18.05
N ILE A 151 11.91 7.89 -17.36
CA ILE A 151 13.26 7.42 -17.67
C ILE A 151 13.24 6.76 -19.05
N LYS A 152 14.06 7.28 -19.97
CA LYS A 152 14.29 6.68 -21.27
C LYS A 152 15.45 5.70 -21.20
N GLN A 153 16.55 6.11 -20.58
CA GLN A 153 17.73 5.28 -20.38
C GLN A 153 18.57 5.83 -19.22
N SER A 154 19.33 4.97 -18.55
CA SER A 154 20.42 5.38 -17.66
C SER A 154 21.66 4.55 -17.94
N TRP A 155 22.84 5.15 -17.79
CA TRP A 155 24.11 4.47 -17.98
C TRP A 155 25.23 5.14 -17.19
N PHE A 156 26.27 4.37 -16.94
CA PHE A 156 27.46 4.81 -16.24
C PHE A 156 28.57 5.16 -17.23
N LEU A 157 29.31 6.23 -16.94
CA LEU A 157 30.49 6.70 -17.67
C LEU A 157 31.67 6.78 -16.70
N ASN A 158 32.89 6.83 -17.27
CA ASN A 158 34.14 7.02 -16.52
C ASN A 158 34.32 6.00 -15.39
N GLN A 159 34.25 4.69 -15.70
CA GLN A 159 34.41 3.61 -14.71
C GLN A 159 33.44 3.77 -13.52
N ASN A 160 32.14 3.93 -13.80
CA ASN A 160 31.07 4.09 -12.81
C ASN A 160 31.08 5.38 -11.97
N GLN A 161 31.99 6.33 -12.24
CA GLN A 161 32.05 7.57 -11.48
C GLN A 161 31.03 8.62 -11.90
N LYS A 162 30.45 8.48 -13.09
CA LYS A 162 29.43 9.41 -13.60
C LYS A 162 28.19 8.66 -14.04
N LEU A 163 27.05 9.00 -13.47
CA LEU A 163 25.75 8.45 -13.88
C LEU A 163 25.04 9.47 -14.76
N VAL A 164 24.60 9.03 -15.94
CA VAL A 164 23.77 9.82 -16.84
C VAL A 164 22.37 9.23 -16.85
N ILE A 165 21.36 10.08 -16.64
CA ILE A 165 19.95 9.69 -16.73
C ILE A 165 19.29 10.54 -17.83
N ASP A 166 18.81 9.87 -18.87
CA ASP A 166 18.08 10.49 -19.99
C ASP A 166 16.57 10.41 -19.73
N TRP A 167 15.94 11.57 -19.69
CA TRP A 167 14.52 11.75 -19.40
C TRP A 167 13.75 12.11 -20.67
N ASN A 168 12.54 11.56 -20.78
CA ASN A 168 11.58 11.95 -21.81
C ASN A 168 10.80 13.20 -21.35
N THR A 169 11.00 14.33 -22.03
CA THR A 169 10.38 15.63 -21.68
C THR A 169 8.86 15.58 -21.71
N ASN A 170 8.27 15.00 -22.76
CA ASN A 170 6.82 14.91 -22.93
C ASN A 170 6.17 14.10 -21.79
N ARG A 171 6.84 13.04 -21.33
CA ARG A 171 6.36 12.25 -20.18
C ARG A 171 6.51 13.02 -18.87
N LEU A 172 7.62 13.71 -18.65
CA LEU A 172 7.81 14.56 -17.47
C LEU A 172 6.72 15.64 -17.39
N GLU A 173 6.43 16.33 -18.50
CA GLU A 173 5.37 17.34 -18.57
C GLU A 173 4.01 16.73 -18.23
N SER A 174 3.65 15.58 -18.82
CA SER A 174 2.40 14.90 -18.50
C SER A 174 2.30 14.51 -17.01
N ILE A 175 3.41 14.10 -16.41
CA ILE A 175 3.47 13.75 -14.98
C ILE A 175 3.28 15.00 -14.11
N MET A 176 3.93 16.12 -14.45
CA MET A 176 3.76 17.39 -13.75
C MET A 176 2.32 17.94 -13.85
N GLU A 177 1.70 17.82 -15.01
CA GLU A 177 0.32 18.28 -15.21
C GLU A 177 -0.69 17.47 -14.39
N LYS A 178 -0.50 16.15 -14.32
CA LYS A 178 -1.35 15.22 -13.55
C LYS A 178 -1.05 15.21 -12.06
N TYR A 179 0.11 15.72 -11.66
CA TYR A 179 0.53 15.74 -10.26
C TYR A 179 -0.43 16.57 -9.43
N ARG A 180 -0.88 15.99 -8.32
CA ARG A 180 -1.82 16.62 -7.41
C ARG A 180 -1.04 17.40 -6.36
N LEU A 181 -1.29 18.70 -6.31
CA LEU A 181 -0.59 19.59 -5.39
C LEU A 181 -1.22 19.51 -4.00
N PRO A 182 -0.40 19.56 -2.92
CA PRO A 182 -0.92 19.72 -1.57
C PRO A 182 -1.62 21.08 -1.43
N ARG A 183 -2.73 21.12 -0.70
CA ARG A 183 -3.42 22.37 -0.38
C ARG A 183 -2.48 23.28 0.43
N THR A 184 -2.39 24.54 0.03
CA THR A 184 -1.94 25.59 0.96
C THR A 184 -3.10 25.92 1.87
N LYS A 185 -2.93 25.77 3.19
CA LYS A 185 -3.88 26.34 4.15
C LYS A 185 -3.89 27.85 3.91
N SER A 186 -5.02 28.39 3.43
CA SER A 186 -5.26 29.84 3.47
C SER A 186 -5.32 30.25 4.94
N GLU A 187 -4.71 31.38 5.31
CA GLU A 187 -4.77 31.92 6.68
C GLU A 187 -6.21 32.20 7.15
N ASP A 188 -7.19 32.24 6.24
CA ASP A 188 -8.61 32.44 6.54
C ASP A 188 -9.38 31.15 6.92
N ASP A 189 -8.79 29.95 6.79
CA ASP A 189 -9.44 28.68 7.15
C ASP A 189 -9.22 28.29 8.63
N SER A 190 -8.95 29.26 9.50
CA SER A 190 -8.77 29.03 10.95
C SER A 190 -10.06 28.79 11.72
N ALA A 191 -11.21 28.61 11.04
CA ALA A 191 -12.52 28.47 11.67
C ALA A 191 -13.12 27.05 11.61
N ASP A 192 -12.66 26.17 10.70
CA ASP A 192 -13.15 24.79 10.60
C ASP A 192 -12.02 23.80 10.91
N ALA A 193 -11.44 23.94 12.10
CA ALA A 193 -10.61 22.92 12.71
C ALA A 193 -11.50 21.93 13.48
N GLU A 194 -12.32 21.16 12.76
CA GLU A 194 -12.91 19.95 13.32
C GLU A 194 -12.18 18.73 12.74
N ASP A 195 -11.39 18.12 13.61
CA ASP A 195 -10.87 16.75 13.57
C ASP A 195 -9.95 16.38 12.40
N GLU A 196 -8.67 16.74 12.54
CA GLU A 196 -7.57 15.91 12.04
C GLU A 196 -7.64 14.55 12.75
N ASN A 197 -8.44 13.64 12.19
CA ASN A 197 -8.52 12.25 12.64
C ASN A 197 -7.14 11.60 12.44
N SER A 198 -6.40 11.40 13.53
CA SER A 198 -5.10 10.75 13.56
C SER A 198 -5.11 9.29 13.07
N ASN A 199 -6.30 8.72 12.84
CA ASN A 199 -6.54 7.40 12.24
C ASN A 199 -7.08 7.47 10.80
N ALA A 200 -7.12 8.65 10.18
CA ALA A 200 -7.45 8.72 8.76
C ALA A 200 -6.36 7.99 7.96
N PRO A 201 -6.72 7.14 6.96
CA PRO A 201 -5.74 6.51 6.10
C PRO A 201 -4.86 7.60 5.49
N VAL A 202 -3.54 7.38 5.47
CA VAL A 202 -2.46 8.33 5.11
C VAL A 202 -2.66 9.08 3.77
N ASP A 203 -3.66 8.68 2.97
CA ASP A 203 -4.11 9.33 1.76
C ASP A 203 -5.07 10.53 1.95
N THR A 204 -5.47 10.92 3.18
CA THR A 204 -6.39 12.06 3.40
C THR A 204 -5.74 13.44 3.46
N ILE A 205 -4.44 13.58 3.19
CA ILE A 205 -3.92 14.89 2.76
C ILE A 205 -4.67 15.20 1.46
N THR A 206 -5.53 16.21 1.45
CA THR A 206 -6.46 16.45 0.34
C THR A 206 -5.69 16.97 -0.88
N TYR A 207 -5.13 16.05 -1.66
CA TYR A 207 -4.42 16.34 -2.90
C TYR A 207 -5.46 16.58 -4.01
N TYR A 208 -5.52 17.78 -4.55
CA TYR A 208 -6.37 18.07 -5.71
C TYR A 208 -5.54 18.03 -7.00
N THR A 209 -6.08 17.33 -8.00
CA THR A 209 -5.72 17.59 -9.40
C THR A 209 -6.17 19.02 -9.69
N GLY A 210 -5.25 19.92 -10.02
CA GLY A 210 -5.61 21.29 -10.38
C GLY A 210 -6.64 21.26 -11.51
N GLY A 211 -7.92 21.52 -11.19
CA GLY A 211 -9.01 21.43 -12.16
C GLY A 211 -10.38 20.93 -11.68
N THR A 212 -10.61 20.57 -10.41
CA THR A 212 -11.99 20.24 -9.96
C THR A 212 -12.76 21.47 -9.49
N GLU A 213 -14.03 21.56 -9.88
CA GLU A 213 -14.97 22.69 -9.71
C GLU A 213 -15.26 23.16 -8.27
N THR A 214 -14.65 22.54 -7.26
CA THR A 214 -14.88 22.80 -5.84
C THR A 214 -13.60 23.23 -5.14
N GLY A 215 -13.21 24.49 -5.37
CA GLY A 215 -12.11 25.17 -4.68
C GLY A 215 -11.75 26.50 -5.35
N PRO A 216 -11.09 27.45 -4.63
CA PRO A 216 -10.59 28.67 -5.25
C PRO A 216 -9.65 28.30 -6.40
N LYS A 217 -10.00 28.71 -7.62
CA LYS A 217 -9.16 28.50 -8.81
C LYS A 217 -7.90 29.35 -8.67
N GLU A 218 -6.81 28.71 -8.24
CA GLU A 218 -5.48 29.34 -8.30
C GLU A 218 -5.11 29.65 -9.76
N SER A 219 -4.40 30.76 -9.96
CA SER A 219 -3.87 31.09 -11.29
C SER A 219 -2.94 30.00 -11.81
N GLU A 220 -2.94 29.78 -13.13
CA GLU A 220 -2.08 28.79 -13.77
C GLU A 220 -0.58 29.03 -13.50
N GLU A 221 -0.18 30.30 -13.35
CA GLU A 221 1.19 30.68 -13.01
C GLU A 221 1.63 30.15 -11.65
N VAL A 222 0.77 30.27 -10.62
CA VAL A 222 1.05 29.76 -9.27
C VAL A 222 1.11 28.24 -9.26
N LEU A 223 0.19 27.57 -9.98
CA LEU A 223 0.20 26.12 -10.12
C LEU A 223 1.48 25.62 -10.80
N ASN A 224 1.91 26.28 -11.87
CA ASN A 224 3.13 25.93 -12.59
C ASN A 224 4.37 26.15 -11.72
N LYS A 225 4.45 27.25 -10.96
CA LYS A 225 5.54 27.48 -10.00
C LYS A 225 5.62 26.36 -8.94
N ARG A 226 4.48 25.92 -8.41
CA ARG A 226 4.44 24.83 -7.43
C ARG A 226 4.82 23.47 -8.03
N ARG A 227 4.39 23.18 -9.27
CA ARG A 227 4.82 21.98 -10.00
C ARG A 227 6.33 21.96 -10.22
N ILE A 228 6.91 23.10 -10.59
CA ILE A 228 8.36 23.28 -10.74
C ILE A 228 9.08 23.00 -9.43
N GLN A 229 8.59 23.60 -8.32
CA GLN A 229 9.15 23.34 -6.99
C GLN A 229 9.07 21.85 -6.61
N ALA A 230 7.93 21.21 -6.85
CA ALA A 230 7.77 19.79 -6.55
C ALA A 230 8.71 18.91 -7.39
N MET A 231 8.92 19.24 -8.67
CA MET A 231 9.89 18.57 -9.54
C MET A 231 11.33 18.77 -9.04
N ASP A 232 11.70 19.98 -8.66
CA ASP A 232 13.01 20.28 -8.08
C ASP A 232 13.29 19.46 -6.81
N GLN A 233 12.32 19.41 -5.90
CA GLN A 233 12.42 18.58 -4.70
C GLN A 233 12.51 17.08 -5.02
N THR A 234 11.81 16.63 -6.05
CA THR A 234 11.87 15.23 -6.52
C THR A 234 13.26 14.89 -7.04
N LEU A 235 13.84 15.75 -7.90
CA LEU A 235 15.19 15.54 -8.43
C LEU A 235 16.26 15.60 -7.34
N ARG A 236 16.11 16.51 -6.38
CA ARG A 236 17.04 16.61 -5.23
C ARG A 236 17.01 15.35 -4.36
N ALA A 237 15.81 14.88 -4.01
CA ALA A 237 15.64 13.66 -3.22
C ALA A 237 16.14 12.41 -3.99
N LEU A 238 15.91 12.38 -5.30
CA LEU A 238 16.45 11.34 -6.17
C LEU A 238 17.98 11.33 -6.15
N ASN A 239 18.63 12.47 -6.33
CA ASN A 239 20.09 12.55 -6.35
C ASN A 239 20.71 12.11 -5.03
N ALA A 240 20.15 12.58 -3.90
CA ALA A 240 20.59 12.14 -2.57
C ALA A 240 20.44 10.61 -2.41
N SER A 241 19.32 10.04 -2.88
CA SER A 241 19.10 8.59 -2.85
C SER A 241 20.09 7.84 -3.73
N LEU A 242 20.40 8.34 -4.93
CA LEU A 242 21.34 7.71 -5.85
C LEU A 242 22.77 7.73 -5.30
N PHE A 243 23.21 8.84 -4.69
CA PHE A 243 24.53 8.94 -4.08
C PHE A 243 24.73 7.97 -2.90
N GLU A 244 23.72 7.78 -2.04
CA GLU A 244 23.82 6.81 -0.94
C GLU A 244 23.88 5.36 -1.42
N ASN A 245 23.09 5.02 -2.44
CA ASN A 245 23.01 3.64 -2.92
C ASN A 245 24.17 3.28 -3.89
N PHE A 246 24.74 4.26 -4.58
CA PHE A 246 25.85 4.06 -5.52
C PHE A 246 27.06 4.91 -5.12
N LYS A 247 27.79 4.43 -4.09
CA LYS A 247 28.93 5.13 -3.48
C LYS A 247 30.09 5.43 -4.43
N GLU A 248 30.15 4.78 -5.59
CA GLU A 248 31.18 4.99 -6.60
C GLU A 248 30.93 6.24 -7.46
N ILE A 249 29.67 6.71 -7.52
CA ILE A 249 29.29 7.86 -8.33
C ILE A 249 29.75 9.15 -7.63
N LYS A 250 30.39 10.03 -8.40
CA LYS A 250 30.76 11.40 -7.97
C LYS A 250 29.84 12.46 -8.55
N THR A 251 29.27 12.22 -9.72
CA THR A 251 28.45 13.19 -10.45
C THR A 251 27.27 12.54 -11.13
N ILE A 252 26.11 13.18 -11.07
CA ILE A 252 24.89 12.78 -11.79
C ILE A 252 24.57 13.84 -12.84
N GLU A 253 24.39 13.42 -14.10
CA GLU A 253 23.97 14.28 -15.21
C GLU A 253 22.56 13.90 -15.66
N HIS A 254 21.65 14.87 -15.61
CA HIS A 254 20.29 14.71 -16.15
C HIS A 254 20.26 15.26 -17.56
N LYS A 255 19.91 14.41 -18.53
CA LYS A 255 19.67 14.81 -19.92
C LYS A 255 18.17 14.81 -20.19
N PHE A 256 17.71 15.78 -20.96
CA PHE A 256 16.31 15.92 -21.31
C PHE A 256 16.16 15.76 -22.82
N SER A 257 15.62 14.63 -23.24
CA SER A 257 15.40 14.30 -24.65
C SER A 257 13.92 14.42 -25.02
N GLY A 258 13.64 15.18 -26.08
CA GLY A 258 12.31 15.31 -26.69
C GLY A 258 12.13 16.63 -27.43
N GLU A 259 10.93 16.89 -27.93
CA GLU A 259 10.58 18.22 -28.44
C GLU A 259 10.65 19.24 -27.29
N LEU A 260 11.12 20.46 -27.59
CA LEU A 260 11.33 21.51 -26.60
C LEU A 260 10.02 21.79 -25.84
N PRO A 261 9.95 21.46 -24.54
CA PRO A 261 8.79 21.81 -23.75
C PRO A 261 8.79 23.34 -23.55
N SER A 262 7.75 24.02 -24.04
CA SER A 262 7.66 25.48 -23.98
C SER A 262 7.31 26.01 -22.58
N LYS A 263 6.75 25.15 -21.71
CA LYS A 263 6.23 25.55 -20.39
C LYS A 263 7.21 25.38 -19.22
N TYR A 264 8.13 24.40 -19.29
CA TYR A 264 9.02 24.04 -18.18
C TYR A 264 10.47 23.95 -18.66
N ASN A 265 11.36 24.79 -18.12
CA ASN A 265 12.79 24.73 -18.43
C ASN A 265 13.49 23.70 -17.53
N PHE A 266 13.49 22.44 -17.94
CA PHE A 266 14.07 21.32 -17.19
C PHE A 266 15.59 21.41 -17.05
N GLU A 267 16.30 21.97 -18.03
CA GLU A 267 17.76 22.10 -18.00
C GLU A 267 18.23 23.01 -16.87
N THR A 268 17.53 24.13 -16.64
CA THR A 268 17.82 25.01 -15.50
C THR A 268 17.62 24.33 -14.14
N MET A 269 16.64 23.43 -14.01
CA MET A 269 16.39 22.71 -12.75
C MET A 269 17.51 21.69 -12.47
N ALA A 270 17.97 20.96 -13.49
CA ALA A 270 19.06 20.00 -13.32
C ALA A 270 20.41 20.66 -13.05
N ASN A 271 20.73 21.78 -13.72
CA ASN A 271 22.01 22.45 -13.54
C ASN A 271 22.16 23.08 -12.15
N GLY A 272 21.05 23.49 -11.51
CA GLY A 272 21.05 23.97 -10.12
C GLY A 272 21.46 22.90 -9.10
N LEU A 273 21.29 21.62 -9.44
CA LEU A 273 21.59 20.47 -8.58
C LEU A 273 23.01 19.92 -8.75
N GLN A 274 23.74 20.32 -9.80
CA GLN A 274 25.13 19.88 -10.03
C GLN A 274 26.17 20.65 -9.21
N ASN A 275 25.78 21.80 -8.63
CA ASN A 275 26.67 22.70 -7.88
C ASN A 275 26.46 22.63 -6.35
N GLN A 276 25.76 21.61 -5.84
CA GLN A 276 25.56 21.35 -4.41
C GLN A 276 26.24 20.04 -4.02
#